data_AF-A0A965SPW3-F1
#
_entry.id   AF-A0A965SPW3-F1
#
_cell.length_a   1.000
_cell.length_b   1.000
_cell.length_c   1.000
_cell.angle_alpha   90.00
_cell.angle_beta   90.00
_cell.angle_gamma   90.00
#
_symmetry.space_group_name_H-M   'P 1'
#
loop_
_entity.id
_entity.type
_entity.pdbx_description
1 polymer ?
#
loop_
_entity_poly.entity_id
_entity_poly.type
_entity_poly.pdbx_seq_one_letter_code
_entity_poly.pdbx_strand_id
1 'polypeptide(L)'
;MKSSSKLGPTRSDLFFLGFLIVNLCVVAYLGKDLYQVAINLEKAKAQGEVYLAWADEFNKNIDATPGPTPKSCFPKEKAEKENTWGDCIADLFGTEGTFKDFVNHINHAHPVFSKACSKSDQESSGTLIFDKITPGPTGAPTYAPLEHSEILEKDLNYRVSICDRGFYLIKIGEVKL
;
A
#
# COMPACT_ATOMS: atom_id res chain seq x y z
N MET A 1 -5.70 -14.01 -74.31
CA MET A 1 -4.42 -14.14 -73.57
C MET A 1 -4.75 -14.09 -72.08
N LYS A 2 -4.91 -15.25 -71.42
CA LYS A 2 -5.22 -15.32 -69.98
C LYS A 2 -3.91 -15.12 -69.19
N SER A 3 -3.67 -13.90 -68.73
CA SER A 3 -2.63 -13.65 -67.71
C SER A 3 -3.30 -13.83 -66.35
N SER A 4 -2.94 -14.89 -65.66
CA SER A 4 -3.48 -15.29 -64.36
C SER A 4 -3.20 -14.22 -63.31
N SER A 5 -4.23 -13.51 -62.86
CA SER A 5 -4.17 -12.66 -61.67
C SER A 5 -3.79 -13.53 -60.48
N LYS A 6 -2.64 -13.26 -59.86
CA LYS A 6 -2.28 -13.90 -58.59
C LYS A 6 -3.23 -13.38 -57.52
N LEU A 7 -4.28 -14.15 -57.23
CA LEU A 7 -5.33 -13.83 -56.27
C LEU A 7 -4.91 -14.19 -54.82
N GLY A 8 -3.66 -13.93 -54.45
CA GLY A 8 -3.10 -14.29 -53.14
C GLY A 8 -2.24 -13.17 -52.55
N PRO A 9 -2.11 -13.11 -51.21
CA PRO A 9 -1.35 -12.05 -50.54
C PRO A 9 0.10 -12.06 -51.01
N THR A 10 0.64 -10.86 -51.27
CA THR A 10 2.04 -10.71 -51.63
C THR A 10 2.93 -11.02 -50.42
N ARG A 11 4.22 -11.28 -50.66
CA ARG A 11 5.19 -11.45 -49.56
C ARG A 11 5.19 -10.25 -48.62
N SER A 12 5.04 -9.05 -49.15
CA SER A 12 4.95 -7.82 -48.35
C SER A 12 3.70 -7.80 -47.46
N ASP A 13 2.55 -8.24 -47.99
CA ASP A 13 1.29 -8.33 -47.23
C ASP A 13 1.41 -9.33 -46.08
N LEU A 14 2.06 -10.47 -46.32
CA LEU A 14 2.32 -11.48 -45.26
C LEU A 14 3.22 -10.93 -44.15
N PHE A 15 4.28 -10.18 -44.49
CA PHE A 15 5.12 -9.52 -43.48
C PHE A 15 4.35 -8.46 -42.68
N PHE A 16 3.57 -7.63 -43.36
CA PHE A 16 2.76 -6.60 -42.71
C PHE A 16 1.73 -7.21 -41.76
N LEU A 17 1.00 -8.24 -42.20
CA LEU A 17 0.04 -8.96 -41.35
C LEU A 17 0.72 -9.62 -40.15
N GLY A 18 1.88 -10.26 -40.35
CA GLY A 18 2.68 -10.80 -39.26
C GLY A 18 3.09 -9.74 -38.24
N PHE A 19 3.56 -8.58 -38.70
CA PHE A 19 3.89 -7.45 -37.83
C PHE A 19 2.67 -6.95 -37.05
N LEU A 20 1.50 -6.82 -37.69
CA LEU A 20 0.26 -6.42 -37.00
C LEU A 20 -0.13 -7.41 -35.89
N ILE A 21 -0.02 -8.72 -36.15
CA ILE A 21 -0.29 -9.76 -35.15
C ILE A 21 0.67 -9.63 -33.97
N VAL A 22 1.97 -9.43 -34.24
CA VAL A 22 2.97 -9.24 -33.17
C VAL A 22 2.63 -8.01 -32.32
N ASN A 23 2.29 -6.89 -32.93
CA ASN A 23 1.89 -5.68 -32.19
C ASN A 23 0.64 -5.94 -31.32
N LEU A 24 -0.36 -6.63 -31.87
CA LEU A 24 -1.57 -6.99 -31.11
C LEU A 24 -1.23 -7.87 -29.90
N CYS A 25 -0.36 -8.87 -30.07
CA CYS A 25 0.10 -9.72 -28.97
C CYS A 25 0.85 -8.91 -27.90
N VAL A 26 1.71 -7.97 -28.29
CA VAL A 26 2.45 -7.12 -27.34
C VAL A 26 1.49 -6.23 -26.56
N VAL A 27 0.53 -5.57 -27.21
CA VAL A 27 -0.46 -4.72 -26.52
C VAL A 27 -1.33 -5.55 -25.57
N ALA A 28 -1.78 -6.74 -25.98
CA ALA A 28 -2.55 -7.62 -25.12
C ALA A 28 -1.75 -8.08 -23.88
N TYR A 29 -0.46 -8.37 -24.05
CA TYR A 29 0.44 -8.73 -22.95
C TYR A 29 0.63 -7.58 -21.96
N LEU A 30 0.96 -6.38 -22.46
CA LEU A 30 1.14 -5.19 -21.62
C LEU A 30 -0.15 -4.81 -20.89
N GLY A 31 -1.30 -4.91 -21.58
CA GLY A 31 -2.61 -4.67 -20.97
C GLY A 31 -2.92 -5.64 -19.83
N LYS A 32 -2.58 -6.92 -19.98
CA LYS A 32 -2.74 -7.92 -18.92
C LYS A 32 -1.87 -7.62 -17.70
N ASP A 33 -0.61 -7.22 -17.90
CA ASP A 33 0.30 -6.87 -16.79
C ASP A 33 -0.23 -5.67 -16.00
N LEU A 34 -0.60 -4.59 -16.69
CA LEU A 34 -1.16 -3.39 -16.08
C LEU A 34 -2.46 -3.68 -15.32
N TYR A 35 -3.31 -4.55 -15.87
CA TYR A 35 -4.55 -4.97 -15.20
C TYR A 35 -4.26 -5.70 -13.88
N GLN A 36 -3.31 -6.63 -13.86
CA GLN A 36 -2.94 -7.35 -12.63
C GLN A 36 -2.34 -6.40 -11.59
N VAL A 37 -1.47 -5.48 -12.01
CA VAL A 37 -0.91 -4.45 -11.12
C VAL A 37 -2.02 -3.60 -10.48
N ALA A 38 -3.01 -3.19 -11.28
CA ALA A 38 -4.15 -2.41 -10.77
C ALA A 38 -4.97 -3.20 -9.75
N ILE A 39 -5.30 -4.46 -10.03
CA ILE A 39 -6.05 -5.31 -9.09
C ILE A 39 -5.27 -5.54 -7.78
N ASN A 40 -3.96 -5.77 -7.87
CA ASN A 40 -3.12 -5.95 -6.69
C ASN A 40 -3.02 -4.68 -5.85
N LEU A 41 -2.95 -3.51 -6.49
CA LEU A 41 -3.00 -2.23 -5.80
C LEU A 41 -4.34 -2.03 -5.07
N GLU A 42 -5.47 -2.36 -5.69
CA GLU A 42 -6.78 -2.27 -5.04
C GLU A 42 -6.91 -3.22 -3.84
N LYS A 43 -6.35 -4.43 -3.92
CA LYS A 43 -6.28 -5.34 -2.76
C LYS A 43 -5.43 -4.78 -1.63
N ALA A 44 -4.29 -4.16 -1.96
CA ALA A 44 -3.42 -3.53 -0.98
C ALA A 44 -4.10 -2.32 -0.31
N LYS A 45 -4.84 -1.50 -1.08
CA LYS A 45 -5.67 -0.42 -0.53
C LYS A 45 -6.73 -0.94 0.42
N ALA A 46 -7.44 -2.01 0.04
CA ALA A 46 -8.46 -2.62 0.88
C ALA A 46 -7.90 -3.10 2.23
N GLN A 47 -6.67 -3.64 2.28
CA GLN A 47 -5.99 -3.94 3.55
C GLN A 47 -5.71 -2.68 4.38
N GLY A 48 -5.27 -1.60 3.74
CA GLY A 48 -5.12 -0.31 4.41
C GLY A 48 -6.43 0.25 4.96
N GLU A 49 -7.55 0.06 4.26
CA GLU A 49 -8.89 0.44 4.72
C GLU A 49 -9.33 -0.39 5.93
N VAL A 50 -9.03 -1.69 5.94
CA VAL A 50 -9.26 -2.56 7.11
C VAL A 50 -8.45 -2.08 8.32
N TYR A 51 -7.18 -1.70 8.11
CA TYR A 51 -6.38 -1.08 9.18
C TYR A 51 -7.02 0.21 9.70
N LEU A 52 -7.46 1.11 8.80
CA LEU A 52 -8.08 2.37 9.20
C LEU A 52 -9.36 2.16 10.00
N ALA A 53 -10.21 1.23 9.56
CA ALA A 53 -11.44 0.89 10.26
C ALA A 53 -11.15 0.36 11.67
N TRP A 54 -10.14 -0.51 11.80
CA TRP A 54 -9.67 -0.97 13.10
C TRP A 54 -9.15 0.20 13.97
N ALA A 55 -8.36 1.12 13.42
CA ALA A 55 -7.80 2.23 14.17
C ALA A 55 -8.91 3.18 14.67
N ASP A 56 -9.91 3.45 13.84
CA ASP A 56 -11.09 4.22 14.23
C ASP A 56 -11.91 3.52 15.32
N GLU A 57 -12.08 2.21 15.24
CA GLU A 57 -12.78 1.42 16.25
C GLU A 57 -11.98 1.34 17.56
N PHE A 58 -10.66 1.18 17.47
CA PHE A 58 -9.75 1.21 18.61
C PHE A 58 -9.89 2.53 19.36
N ASN A 59 -9.85 3.67 18.65
CA ASN A 59 -9.97 5.00 19.27
C ASN A 59 -11.37 5.26 19.84
N LYS A 60 -12.44 4.79 19.19
CA LYS A 60 -13.80 4.91 19.75
C LYS A 60 -13.96 4.16 21.07
N ASN A 61 -13.27 3.03 21.19
CA ASN A 61 -13.40 2.14 22.34
C ASN A 61 -12.26 2.28 23.35
N ILE A 62 -11.38 3.28 23.21
CA ILE A 62 -10.17 3.38 24.03
C ILE A 62 -10.43 3.61 25.53
N ASP A 63 -11.67 3.97 25.93
CA ASP A 63 -12.14 4.07 27.32
C ASP A 63 -13.05 2.89 27.76
N ALA A 64 -13.34 1.95 26.87
CA ALA A 64 -14.22 0.82 27.16
C ALA A 64 -13.62 -0.15 28.18
N THR A 65 -14.46 -0.93 28.86
CA THR A 65 -14.04 -1.99 29.80
C THR A 65 -14.72 -3.32 29.43
N PRO A 66 -13.99 -4.35 28.96
CA PRO A 66 -12.55 -4.31 28.65
C PRO A 66 -12.23 -3.41 27.46
N GLY A 67 -11.04 -2.78 27.47
CA GLY A 67 -10.57 -1.91 26.39
C GLY A 67 -10.16 -2.70 25.14
N PRO A 68 -9.90 -2.02 24.01
CA PRO A 68 -9.51 -2.65 22.76
C PRO A 68 -8.14 -3.33 22.86
N THR A 69 -7.80 -4.13 21.85
CA THR A 69 -6.51 -4.81 21.72
C THR A 69 -5.80 -4.37 20.44
N PRO A 70 -4.44 -4.36 20.42
CA PRO A 70 -3.54 -4.75 21.50
C PRO A 70 -3.24 -3.59 22.48
N LYS A 71 -2.83 -3.95 23.71
CA LYS A 71 -2.50 -2.97 24.77
C LYS A 71 -1.28 -2.10 24.45
N SER A 72 -0.39 -2.57 23.57
CA SER A 72 0.78 -1.84 23.07
C SER A 72 0.43 -0.64 22.19
N CYS A 73 -0.79 -0.55 21.68
CA CYS A 73 -1.25 0.60 20.91
C CYS A 73 -1.91 1.70 21.77
N PHE A 74 -2.01 1.50 23.09
CA PHE A 74 -2.57 2.53 23.95
C PHE A 74 -1.61 3.70 24.08
N PRO A 75 -2.13 4.94 24.06
CA PRO A 75 -1.34 6.11 24.35
C PRO A 75 -0.86 6.08 25.80
N LYS A 76 0.26 6.75 26.07
CA LYS A 76 0.93 6.81 27.37
C LYS A 76 -0.01 7.11 28.53
N GLU A 77 -1.02 7.95 28.33
CA GLU A 77 -1.99 8.36 29.35
C GLU A 77 -2.90 7.23 29.83
N LYS A 78 -3.05 6.17 29.03
CA LYS A 78 -3.93 5.02 29.30
C LYS A 78 -3.21 3.69 29.41
N ALA A 79 -1.91 3.69 29.17
CA ALA A 79 -1.07 2.51 29.27
C ALA A 79 -0.39 2.43 30.64
N GLU A 80 -0.12 1.20 31.10
CA GLU A 80 0.64 0.95 32.33
C GLU A 80 2.12 1.36 32.19
N LYS A 81 2.61 1.43 30.96
CA LYS A 81 3.97 1.85 30.57
C LYS A 81 3.92 2.73 29.32
N GLU A 82 5.00 3.46 29.06
CA GLU A 82 5.15 4.17 27.79
C GLU A 82 5.23 3.15 26.65
N ASN A 83 4.24 3.19 25.76
CA ASN A 83 4.22 2.38 24.56
C ASN A 83 4.82 3.16 23.38
N THR A 84 5.53 2.44 22.52
CA THR A 84 6.09 3.01 21.30
C THR A 84 5.29 2.56 20.08
N TRP A 85 5.38 3.34 19.00
CA TRP A 85 4.82 2.95 17.71
C TRP A 85 5.38 1.60 17.22
N GLY A 86 6.67 1.34 17.46
CA GLY A 86 7.32 0.07 17.14
C GLY A 86 6.69 -1.12 17.86
N ASP A 87 6.35 -0.98 19.14
CA ASP A 87 5.67 -2.04 19.90
C ASP A 87 4.25 -2.29 19.37
N CYS A 88 3.51 -1.22 19.09
CA CYS A 88 2.16 -1.31 18.54
C CYS A 88 2.14 -1.99 17.17
N ILE A 89 3.00 -1.56 16.24
CA ILE A 89 3.03 -2.13 14.89
C ILE A 89 3.53 -3.59 14.91
N ALA A 90 4.45 -3.93 15.82
CA ALA A 90 4.92 -5.30 16.00
C ALA A 90 3.81 -6.23 16.51
N ASP A 91 2.99 -5.78 17.45
CA ASP A 91 1.85 -6.57 17.95
C ASP A 91 0.70 -6.66 16.92
N LEU A 92 0.53 -5.65 16.06
CA LEU A 92 -0.50 -5.65 15.04
C LEU A 92 -0.18 -6.56 13.85
N PHE A 93 1.06 -6.50 13.36
CA PHE A 93 1.51 -7.22 12.16
C PHE A 93 2.38 -8.44 12.47
N GLY A 94 2.65 -8.72 13.75
CA GLY A 94 3.36 -9.91 14.20
C GLY A 94 2.57 -11.20 13.94
N THR A 95 3.18 -12.34 14.24
CA THR A 95 2.64 -13.68 13.92
C THR A 95 1.28 -13.98 14.54
N GLU A 96 0.97 -13.37 15.69
CA GLU A 96 -0.31 -13.50 16.39
C GLU A 96 -1.11 -12.20 16.37
N GLY A 97 -0.70 -11.23 15.55
CA GLY A 97 -1.32 -9.92 15.48
C GLY A 97 -2.64 -9.90 14.72
N THR A 98 -3.40 -8.82 14.93
CA THR A 98 -4.69 -8.57 14.24
C THR A 98 -4.57 -8.66 12.73
N PHE A 99 -3.42 -8.29 12.17
CA PHE A 99 -3.14 -8.22 10.74
C PHE A 99 -2.08 -9.24 10.29
N LYS A 100 -1.91 -10.36 11.00
CA LYS A 100 -0.95 -11.40 10.64
C LYS A 100 -1.12 -11.96 9.22
N ASP A 101 -2.35 -11.93 8.70
CA ASP A 101 -2.69 -12.44 7.36
C ASP A 101 -2.53 -11.35 6.27
N PHE A 102 -2.07 -10.15 6.63
CA PHE A 102 -1.76 -9.14 5.63
C PHE A 102 -0.55 -9.57 4.82
N VAL A 103 -0.57 -9.22 3.53
CA VAL A 103 0.47 -9.59 2.57
C VAL A 103 0.64 -8.43 1.61
N ASN A 104 1.85 -8.23 1.13
CA ASN A 104 2.09 -7.27 0.07
C ASN A 104 1.61 -7.84 -1.27
N HIS A 105 0.45 -7.39 -1.74
CA HIS A 105 -0.16 -7.86 -3.00
C HIS A 105 0.62 -7.42 -4.24
N ILE A 106 1.48 -6.40 -4.15
CA ILE A 106 2.33 -5.97 -5.27
C ILE A 106 3.55 -6.89 -5.39
N ASN A 107 4.17 -7.23 -4.26
CA ASN A 107 5.24 -8.21 -4.20
C ASN A 107 5.17 -8.99 -2.88
N HIS A 108 4.75 -10.26 -2.96
CA HIS A 108 4.54 -11.11 -1.80
C HIS A 108 5.82 -11.46 -1.02
N ALA A 109 7.00 -11.22 -1.61
CA ALA A 109 8.28 -11.40 -0.91
C ALA A 109 8.67 -10.17 -0.06
N HIS A 110 8.03 -9.03 -0.30
CA HIS A 110 8.29 -7.78 0.41
C HIS A 110 7.45 -7.69 1.69
N PRO A 111 7.87 -6.86 2.66
CA PRO A 111 7.11 -6.66 3.89
C PRO A 111 5.73 -6.03 3.62
N VAL A 112 4.85 -6.12 4.63
CA VAL A 112 3.51 -5.49 4.60
C VAL A 112 3.58 -4.00 4.87
N PHE A 113 4.53 -3.56 5.68
CA PHE A 113 4.76 -2.15 6.02
C PHE A 113 6.24 -1.80 5.87
N SER A 114 6.52 -0.53 5.61
CA SER A 114 7.87 0.02 5.63
C SER A 114 7.87 1.38 6.30
N LYS A 115 9.05 1.83 6.72
CA LYS A 115 9.25 3.14 7.33
C LYS A 115 8.92 4.27 6.36
N ALA A 116 9.27 4.13 5.08
CA ALA A 116 9.04 5.15 4.07
C ALA A 116 8.88 4.53 2.68
N CYS A 117 8.15 5.22 1.81
CA CYS A 117 8.10 4.87 0.38
C CYS A 117 9.30 5.49 -0.33
N SER A 118 10.27 4.68 -0.76
CA SER A 118 11.51 5.18 -1.34
C SER A 118 11.99 4.35 -2.52
N LYS A 119 12.40 5.01 -3.60
CA LYS A 119 13.07 4.37 -4.75
C LYS A 119 14.41 3.72 -4.39
N SER A 120 15.05 4.19 -3.31
CA SER A 120 16.29 3.59 -2.81
C SER A 120 16.06 2.27 -2.06
N ASP A 121 14.84 2.05 -1.59
CA ASP A 121 14.39 0.85 -0.90
C ASP A 121 13.32 0.16 -1.74
N GLN A 122 13.74 -0.73 -2.64
CA GLN A 122 12.81 -1.40 -3.55
C GLN A 122 11.78 -2.26 -2.83
N GLU A 123 12.06 -2.68 -1.60
CA GLU A 123 11.14 -3.47 -0.77
C GLU A 123 9.96 -2.63 -0.26
N SER A 124 10.09 -1.30 -0.25
CA SER A 124 8.99 -0.40 0.13
C SER A 124 7.80 -0.42 -0.83
N SER A 125 7.97 -0.89 -2.07
CA SER A 125 6.84 -1.01 -3.01
C SER A 125 5.78 -1.99 -2.50
N GLY A 126 4.53 -1.54 -2.43
CA GLY A 126 3.37 -2.29 -1.97
C GLY A 126 3.19 -2.34 -0.46
N THR A 127 3.96 -1.55 0.27
CA THR A 127 3.91 -1.49 1.74
C THR A 127 2.96 -0.40 2.23
N LEU A 128 2.35 -0.64 3.39
CA LEU A 128 1.70 0.39 4.19
C LEU A 128 2.76 1.32 4.78
N ILE A 129 2.51 2.62 4.68
CA ILE A 129 3.36 3.69 5.19
C ILE A 129 2.54 4.51 6.19
N PHE A 130 3.15 4.78 7.33
CA PHE A 130 2.56 5.53 8.43
C PHE A 130 3.36 6.80 8.66
N ASP A 131 2.77 7.94 8.34
CA ASP A 131 3.41 9.25 8.51
C ASP A 131 2.75 10.02 9.64
N LYS A 132 3.53 10.47 10.62
CA LYS A 132 3.10 11.46 11.61
C LYS A 132 2.71 12.76 10.89
N ILE A 133 1.58 13.34 11.32
CA ILE A 133 1.10 14.63 10.86
C ILE A 133 1.40 15.65 11.95
N THR A 134 2.16 16.69 11.60
CA THR A 134 2.46 17.81 12.50
C THR A 134 2.06 19.14 11.86
N PRO A 135 1.68 20.16 12.65
CA PRO A 135 1.46 21.50 12.12
C PRO A 135 2.77 22.05 11.56
N GLY A 136 2.79 22.42 10.27
CA GLY A 136 3.95 23.04 9.66
C GLY A 136 4.09 24.52 10.06
N PRO A 137 5.27 25.12 9.82
CA PRO A 137 5.54 26.52 10.18
C PRO A 137 4.58 27.54 9.55
N THR A 138 3.98 27.19 8.40
CA THR A 138 3.03 28.03 7.64
C THR A 138 1.57 27.65 7.88
N GLY A 139 1.29 26.76 8.84
CA GLY A 139 -0.04 26.21 9.12
C GLY A 139 -0.44 25.02 8.25
N ALA A 140 0.22 24.79 7.10
CA ALA A 140 0.03 23.58 6.31
C ALA A 140 0.63 22.35 7.03
N PRO A 141 -0.02 21.16 6.98
CA PRO A 141 0.49 19.98 7.65
C PRO A 141 1.79 19.50 7.03
N THR A 142 2.74 19.10 7.88
CA THR A 142 3.96 18.40 7.51
C THR A 142 3.82 16.92 7.83
N TYR A 143 4.41 16.08 6.98
CA TYR A 143 4.37 14.63 7.10
C TYR A 143 5.79 14.10 7.27
N ALA A 144 5.99 13.26 8.27
CA ALA A 144 7.26 12.57 8.51
C ALA A 144 6.99 11.11 8.90
N PRO A 145 7.86 10.16 8.53
CA PRO A 145 7.73 8.77 8.96
C PRO A 145 7.51 8.65 10.47
N LEU A 146 6.55 7.81 10.87
CA LEU A 146 6.35 7.48 12.27
C LEU A 146 7.46 6.50 12.71
N GLU A 147 8.40 7.02 13.51
CA GLU A 147 9.57 6.25 13.94
C GLU A 147 9.18 5.15 14.94
N HIS A 148 9.90 4.03 14.93
CA HIS A 148 9.61 2.93 15.86
C HIS A 148 9.73 3.35 17.32
N SER A 149 10.61 4.30 17.63
CA SER A 149 10.82 4.83 18.98
C SER A 149 9.82 5.93 19.37
N GLU A 150 8.92 6.33 18.48
CA GLU A 150 7.96 7.39 18.77
C GLU A 150 7.00 6.93 19.87
N ILE A 151 6.86 7.74 20.93
CA ILE A 151 5.91 7.46 22.01
C ILE A 151 4.50 7.75 21.51
N LEU A 152 3.57 6.86 21.82
CA LEU A 152 2.16 7.07 21.51
C LEU A 152 1.58 8.08 22.50
N GLU A 153 1.42 9.32 22.06
CA GLU A 153 0.76 10.39 22.82
C GLU A 153 -0.73 10.45 22.48
N LYS A 154 -1.55 10.88 23.46
CA LYS A 154 -2.92 11.31 23.19
C LYS A 154 -2.89 12.47 22.18
N ASP A 155 -3.73 12.41 21.15
CA ASP A 155 -3.77 13.32 20.00
C ASP A 155 -2.68 13.11 18.92
N LEU A 156 -1.97 11.97 18.92
CA LEU A 156 -1.11 11.60 17.79
C LEU A 156 -1.94 11.49 16.51
N ASN A 157 -1.67 12.38 15.55
CA ASN A 157 -2.26 12.34 14.22
C ASN A 157 -1.28 11.68 13.25
N TYR A 158 -1.75 10.70 12.49
CA TYR A 158 -0.93 10.06 11.47
C TYR A 158 -1.75 9.72 10.21
N ARG A 159 -1.07 9.69 9.06
CA ARG A 159 -1.62 9.33 7.77
C ARG A 159 -1.23 7.90 7.44
N VAL A 160 -2.20 7.13 6.96
CA VAL A 160 -1.98 5.79 6.39
C VAL A 160 -2.00 5.90 4.87
N SER A 161 -0.95 5.41 4.22
CA SER A 161 -0.82 5.39 2.77
C SER A 161 -0.30 4.04 2.30
N ILE A 162 -0.52 3.72 1.03
CA ILE A 162 0.14 2.60 0.36
C ILE A 162 1.22 3.15 -0.57
N CYS A 163 2.42 2.57 -0.55
CA CYS A 163 3.47 2.85 -1.52
C CYS A 163 3.20 2.05 -2.80
N ASP A 164 2.92 2.70 -3.92
CA ASP A 164 2.67 2.00 -5.18
C ASP A 164 3.98 1.49 -5.83
N ARG A 165 3.85 0.76 -6.95
CA ARG A 165 5.01 0.25 -7.72
C ARG A 165 5.92 1.35 -8.25
N GLY A 166 5.40 2.56 -8.43
CA GLY A 166 6.14 3.75 -8.88
C GLY A 166 6.80 4.53 -7.74
N PHE A 167 6.68 4.06 -6.49
CA PHE A 167 7.11 4.73 -5.27
C PHE A 167 6.38 6.06 -5.02
N TYR A 168 5.09 6.10 -5.39
CA TYR A 168 4.16 7.15 -5.02
C TYR A 168 3.33 6.73 -3.82
N LEU A 169 3.18 7.65 -2.88
CA LEU A 169 2.28 7.47 -1.75
C LEU A 169 0.85 7.74 -2.19
N ILE A 170 0.01 6.72 -2.09
CA ILE A 170 -1.43 6.84 -2.28
C ILE A 170 -2.06 6.87 -0.89
N LYS A 171 -2.62 8.03 -0.52
CA LYS A 171 -3.32 8.21 0.75
C LYS A 171 -4.53 7.28 0.83
N ILE A 172 -4.62 6.50 1.90
CA ILE A 172 -5.83 5.75 2.26
C ILE A 172 -6.67 6.60 3.22
N GLY A 173 -6.06 7.16 4.25
CA GLY A 173 -6.76 7.95 5.26
C GLY A 173 -5.85 8.52 6.33
N GLU A 174 -6.46 9.16 7.33
CA GLU A 174 -5.78 9.77 8.47
C GLU A 174 -6.47 9.32 9.75
N VAL A 175 -5.69 9.11 10.79
CA VAL A 175 -6.15 8.66 12.10
C VAL A 175 -5.66 9.64 13.14
N LYS A 176 -6.53 9.88 14.13
CA LYS A 176 -6.20 10.62 15.35
C LYS A 176 -6.41 9.71 16.56
N LEU A 177 -5.33 9.44 17.28
CA LEU A 177 -5.31 8.67 18.53
C LEU A 177 -5.85 9.49 19.71
#